data_AF-X1JKH4-F1
#
_entry.id   AF-X1JKH4-F1
#
_cell.length_a   1.000
_cell.length_b   1.000
_cell.length_c   1.000
_cell.angle_alpha   90.00
_cell.angle_beta   90.00
_cell.angle_gamma   90.00
#
_symmetry.space_group_name_H-M   'P 1'
#
loop_
_entity.id
_entity.type
_entity.pdbx_description
1 polymer ?
#
loop_
_entity_poly.entity_id
_entity_poly.type
_entity_poly.pdbx_seq_one_letter_code
_entity_poly.pdbx_strand_id
1 'polypeptide(L)'
;MSTTKKHILLSIIATIMLVITISGVAYATATKDAYVYHMHTDDYQDADNFKRLLNEKGYTTTHYYGSSCYDYMFDDCDRTVKYWSAHGNKYGKMWGSRTLDNALSAINIYGTSSDWETSTVTKSDWDGDLEFVFIAACFQLDSNIRYKYARGMLGTNRVRVISAYHDISPGSTYDYKVTQKFEYYADQSNSVKYSWINANEYYANQGYTGAKNYCVLTHSGNVQYSRMPGFGGLQYPRPGTGTAEILRFSRVNPGGTPQPLTSSKNSNIEDNAGLILNCELKIPETIPNPIIHI
;
A
#
# COMPACT_ATOMS: atom_id res chain seq x y z
N MET A 1 45.25 -34.33 -19.26
CA MET A 1 44.81 -33.21 -18.38
C MET A 1 44.99 -33.67 -16.94
N SER A 2 45.76 -32.96 -16.09
CA SER A 2 46.01 -33.40 -14.71
C SER A 2 44.70 -33.44 -13.91
N THR A 3 44.61 -34.34 -12.94
CA THR A 3 43.47 -34.50 -12.01
C THR A 3 43.01 -33.18 -11.41
N THR A 4 43.94 -32.28 -11.09
CA THR A 4 43.67 -30.93 -10.59
C THR A 4 42.86 -30.06 -11.58
N LYS A 5 43.18 -30.12 -12.88
CA LYS A 5 42.46 -29.35 -13.91
C LYS A 5 41.03 -29.86 -14.11
N LYS A 6 40.78 -31.16 -13.90
CA LYS A 6 39.42 -31.73 -13.94
C LYS A 6 38.57 -31.24 -12.75
N HIS A 7 39.13 -31.20 -11.54
CA HIS A 7 38.39 -30.74 -10.35
C HIS A 7 38.02 -29.26 -10.42
N ILE A 8 38.93 -28.39 -10.89
CA ILE A 8 38.64 -26.96 -11.07
C ILE A 8 37.51 -26.75 -12.08
N LEU A 9 37.53 -27.48 -13.20
CA LEU A 9 36.48 -27.39 -14.23
C LEU A 9 35.11 -27.85 -13.68
N LEU A 10 35.08 -28.94 -12.91
CA LEU A 10 33.86 -29.45 -12.27
C LEU A 10 33.28 -28.46 -11.25
N SER A 11 34.11 -27.80 -10.44
CA SER A 11 33.65 -26.79 -9.49
C SER A 11 33.09 -25.54 -10.18
N ILE A 12 33.70 -25.11 -11.28
CA ILE A 12 33.19 -23.99 -12.09
C ILE A 12 31.83 -24.34 -12.70
N ILE A 13 31.70 -25.53 -13.30
CA ILE A 13 30.42 -25.98 -13.87
C ILE A 13 29.34 -26.10 -12.79
N ALA A 14 29.65 -26.64 -11.61
CA ALA A 14 28.71 -26.74 -10.51
C ALA A 14 28.26 -25.35 -10.00
N THR A 15 29.18 -24.38 -9.95
CA THR A 15 28.87 -23.00 -9.53
C THR A 15 28.02 -22.28 -10.58
N ILE A 16 28.32 -22.46 -11.87
CA ILE A 16 27.52 -21.92 -12.98
C ILE A 16 26.13 -22.55 -12.99
N MET A 17 26.01 -23.87 -12.81
CA MET A 17 24.72 -24.55 -12.72
C MET A 17 23.91 -24.09 -11.51
N LEU A 18 24.55 -23.81 -10.36
CA LEU A 18 23.89 -23.25 -9.18
C LEU A 18 23.40 -21.82 -9.43
N VAL A 19 24.19 -20.99 -10.11
CA VAL A 19 23.80 -19.61 -10.48
C VAL A 19 22.65 -19.63 -11.50
N ILE A 20 22.65 -20.58 -12.44
CA ILE A 20 21.59 -20.76 -13.44
C ILE A 20 20.30 -21.30 -12.80
N THR A 21 20.38 -22.22 -11.83
CA THR A 21 19.18 -22.73 -11.14
C THR A 21 18.54 -21.70 -10.22
N ILE A 22 19.31 -20.80 -9.61
CA ILE A 22 18.77 -19.69 -8.80
C ILE A 22 18.15 -18.59 -9.68
N SER A 23 18.70 -18.36 -10.88
CA SER A 23 18.17 -17.36 -11.84
C SER A 23 17.05 -17.89 -12.74
N GLY A 24 16.83 -19.20 -12.77
CA GLY A 24 15.89 -19.88 -13.67
C GLY A 24 14.55 -20.28 -13.05
N VAL A 25 14.22 -19.84 -11.83
CA VAL A 25 12.85 -20.04 -11.32
C VAL A 25 11.92 -19.08 -12.06
N ALA A 26 11.46 -19.50 -13.23
CA ALA A 26 10.36 -18.87 -13.95
C ALA A 26 9.11 -19.04 -13.08
N TYR A 27 8.90 -18.09 -12.17
CA TYR A 27 7.64 -18.00 -11.44
C TYR A 27 6.54 -17.74 -12.46
N ALA A 28 5.40 -18.43 -12.32
CA ALA A 28 4.22 -18.13 -13.10
C ALA A 28 3.97 -16.62 -12.99
N THR A 29 4.12 -15.91 -14.10
CA THR A 29 3.83 -14.48 -14.14
C THR A 29 2.40 -14.31 -13.68
N ALA A 30 2.20 -13.54 -12.60
CA ALA A 30 0.86 -13.23 -12.13
C ALA A 30 0.02 -12.69 -13.29
N THR A 31 -1.27 -13.02 -13.27
CA THR A 31 -2.20 -12.63 -14.33
C THR A 31 -2.20 -11.11 -14.46
N LYS A 32 -2.30 -10.61 -15.69
CA LYS A 32 -2.43 -9.17 -15.92
C LYS A 32 -3.89 -8.80 -15.93
N ASP A 33 -4.51 -8.79 -14.76
CA ASP A 33 -5.90 -8.41 -14.56
C ASP A 33 -6.08 -7.54 -13.33
N ALA A 34 -7.06 -6.64 -13.40
CA ALA A 34 -7.22 -5.62 -12.38
C ALA A 34 -8.66 -5.14 -12.23
N TYR A 35 -9.01 -4.80 -10.99
CA TYR A 35 -10.12 -3.90 -10.71
C TYR A 35 -9.62 -2.48 -10.48
N VAL A 36 -10.31 -1.54 -11.12
CA VAL A 36 -10.21 -0.13 -10.80
C VAL A 36 -11.60 0.32 -10.36
N TYR A 37 -11.68 0.84 -9.14
CA TYR A 37 -12.90 1.33 -8.53
C TYR A 37 -12.78 2.84 -8.37
N HIS A 38 -13.70 3.55 -8.98
CA HIS A 38 -13.92 4.97 -8.79
C HIS A 38 -15.27 5.16 -8.09
N MET A 39 -15.20 5.48 -6.80
CA MET A 39 -16.36 5.60 -5.92
C MET A 39 -16.48 7.05 -5.45
N HIS A 40 -17.72 7.52 -5.25
CA HIS A 40 -18.09 8.84 -4.71
C HIS A 40 -16.99 9.92 -4.70
N THR A 41 -16.56 10.38 -5.87
CA THR A 41 -15.84 11.64 -6.03
C THR A 41 -16.29 12.30 -7.33
N ASP A 42 -16.36 13.63 -7.33
CA ASP A 42 -16.64 14.43 -8.53
C ASP A 42 -15.40 14.57 -9.44
N ASP A 43 -14.29 13.91 -9.08
CA ASP A 43 -13.00 13.96 -9.76
C ASP A 43 -12.51 12.55 -10.06
N TYR A 44 -12.32 12.27 -11.35
CA TYR A 44 -12.12 10.95 -11.92
C TYR A 44 -10.64 10.67 -12.24
N GLN A 45 -9.79 11.68 -12.08
CA GLN A 45 -8.49 11.72 -12.75
C GLN A 45 -7.51 10.67 -12.22
N ASP A 46 -7.59 10.30 -10.95
CA ASP A 46 -6.69 9.33 -10.32
C ASP A 46 -7.01 7.90 -10.79
N ALA A 47 -8.27 7.49 -10.72
CA ALA A 47 -8.74 6.19 -11.17
C ALA A 47 -8.57 6.02 -12.69
N ASP A 48 -8.91 7.05 -13.49
CA ASP A 48 -8.71 7.02 -14.94
C ASP A 48 -7.22 6.93 -15.30
N ASN A 49 -6.36 7.68 -14.60
CA ASN A 49 -4.92 7.61 -14.83
C ASN A 49 -4.35 6.23 -14.45
N PHE A 50 -4.79 5.65 -13.33
CA PHE A 50 -4.35 4.32 -12.92
C PHE A 50 -4.85 3.22 -13.86
N LYS A 51 -6.09 3.33 -14.36
CA LYS A 51 -6.62 2.44 -15.40
C LYS A 51 -5.81 2.53 -16.69
N ARG A 52 -5.52 3.75 -17.17
CA ARG A 52 -4.68 3.97 -18.36
C ARG A 52 -3.33 3.29 -18.19
N LEU A 53 -2.66 3.54 -17.06
CA LEU A 53 -1.38 2.91 -16.72
C LEU A 53 -1.46 1.38 -16.82
N LEU A 54 -2.45 0.77 -16.19
CA LEU A 54 -2.61 -0.70 -16.21
C LEU A 54 -2.84 -1.22 -17.64
N ASN A 55 -3.67 -0.55 -18.43
CA ASN A 55 -3.89 -0.91 -19.84
C ASN A 55 -2.60 -0.84 -20.67
N GLU A 56 -1.80 0.21 -20.50
CA GLU A 56 -0.49 0.35 -21.16
C GLU A 56 0.50 -0.75 -20.77
N LYS A 57 0.38 -1.30 -19.54
CA LYS A 57 1.18 -2.46 -19.11
C LYS A 57 0.55 -3.81 -19.50
N GLY A 58 -0.54 -3.78 -20.27
CA GLY A 58 -1.19 -4.96 -20.83
C GLY A 58 -2.13 -5.69 -19.86
N TYR A 59 -2.73 -4.98 -18.90
CA TYR A 59 -3.76 -5.53 -18.02
C TYR A 59 -5.13 -5.54 -18.70
N THR A 60 -5.91 -6.57 -18.42
CA THR A 60 -7.36 -6.54 -18.60
C THR A 60 -7.98 -5.85 -17.38
N THR A 61 -8.54 -4.65 -17.58
CA THR A 61 -9.11 -3.84 -16.50
C THR A 61 -10.63 -3.93 -16.48
N THR A 62 -11.21 -4.24 -15.33
CA THR A 62 -12.64 -4.00 -15.05
C THR A 62 -12.73 -2.69 -14.26
N HIS A 63 -13.45 -1.71 -14.80
CA HIS A 63 -13.58 -0.38 -14.22
C HIS A 63 -15.02 -0.15 -13.73
N TYR A 64 -15.16 0.23 -12.47
CA TYR A 64 -16.45 0.64 -11.88
C TYR A 64 -16.44 2.14 -11.64
N TYR A 65 -17.43 2.84 -12.19
CA TYR A 65 -17.49 4.30 -12.19
C TYR A 65 -18.74 4.78 -11.47
N GLY A 66 -18.58 5.68 -10.48
CA GLY A 66 -19.69 6.35 -9.80
C GLY A 66 -20.77 5.38 -9.32
N SER A 67 -20.39 4.17 -8.93
CA SER A 67 -21.31 3.08 -8.63
C SER A 67 -21.70 3.08 -7.16
N SER A 68 -22.81 2.42 -6.86
CA SER A 68 -23.04 1.94 -5.50
C SER A 68 -21.87 1.03 -5.11
N CYS A 69 -21.36 1.16 -3.88
CA CYS A 69 -20.36 0.23 -3.36
C CYS A 69 -21.02 -0.85 -2.52
N TYR A 70 -20.52 -2.08 -2.68
CA TYR A 70 -21.01 -3.27 -1.99
C TYR A 70 -19.81 -4.03 -1.41
N ASP A 71 -19.99 -4.67 -0.24
CA ASP A 71 -18.90 -5.33 0.47
C ASP A 71 -18.18 -6.37 -0.42
N TYR A 72 -18.93 -7.12 -1.23
CA TYR A 72 -18.35 -8.13 -2.14
C TYR A 72 -17.31 -7.53 -3.11
N MET A 73 -17.52 -6.31 -3.62
CA MET A 73 -16.56 -5.67 -4.53
C MET A 73 -15.20 -5.43 -3.84
N PHE A 74 -15.24 -5.12 -2.55
CA PHE A 74 -14.05 -4.92 -1.75
C PHE A 74 -13.42 -6.24 -1.30
N ASP A 75 -14.23 -7.27 -1.08
CA ASP A 75 -13.77 -8.60 -0.68
C ASP A 75 -13.28 -9.45 -1.86
N ASP A 76 -13.66 -9.14 -3.10
CA ASP A 76 -13.28 -9.90 -4.30
C ASP A 76 -11.76 -9.90 -4.53
N CYS A 77 -11.18 -11.10 -4.64
CA CYS A 77 -9.74 -11.29 -4.76
C CYS A 77 -9.33 -12.03 -6.03
N ASP A 78 -10.18 -12.07 -7.06
CA ASP A 78 -9.98 -12.79 -8.32
C ASP A 78 -9.17 -12.01 -9.38
N ARG A 79 -8.52 -10.92 -8.98
CA ARG A 79 -7.69 -10.07 -9.86
C ARG A 79 -6.37 -9.76 -9.18
N THR A 80 -5.30 -9.64 -9.96
CA THR A 80 -3.95 -9.35 -9.45
C THR A 80 -3.82 -7.97 -8.80
N VAL A 81 -4.47 -6.94 -9.36
CA VAL A 81 -4.41 -5.56 -8.86
C VAL A 81 -5.80 -5.05 -8.50
N LYS A 82 -5.92 -4.37 -7.35
CA LYS A 82 -7.10 -3.59 -6.96
C LYS A 82 -6.70 -2.16 -6.68
N TYR A 83 -7.30 -1.22 -7.40
CA TYR A 83 -7.22 0.21 -7.12
C TYR A 83 -8.59 0.71 -6.66
N TRP A 84 -8.68 1.32 -5.49
CA TRP A 84 -9.92 1.81 -4.91
C TRP A 84 -9.81 3.28 -4.54
N SER A 85 -10.46 4.15 -5.32
CA SER A 85 -10.59 5.58 -5.04
C SER A 85 -11.97 5.87 -4.47
N ALA A 86 -12.01 6.53 -3.31
CA ALA A 86 -13.24 6.88 -2.60
C ALA A 86 -12.99 7.95 -1.53
N HIS A 87 -14.03 8.61 -1.06
CA HIS A 87 -13.98 9.15 0.29
C HIS A 87 -13.93 8.02 1.32
N GLY A 88 -13.28 8.27 2.46
CA GLY A 88 -13.26 7.35 3.59
C GLY A 88 -13.15 8.06 4.93
N ASN A 89 -13.27 7.30 6.01
CA ASN A 89 -13.07 7.82 7.37
C ASN A 89 -12.23 6.87 8.24
N LYS A 90 -11.84 7.38 9.42
CA LYS A 90 -11.12 6.63 10.47
C LYS A 90 -11.88 5.42 11.02
N TYR A 91 -13.14 5.25 10.62
CA TYR A 91 -13.97 4.12 10.97
C TYR A 91 -14.10 3.14 9.80
N GLY A 92 -13.11 3.05 8.90
CA GLY A 92 -13.08 2.02 7.86
C GLY A 92 -14.24 2.08 6.86
N LYS A 93 -15.04 3.15 6.90
CA LYS A 93 -16.13 3.36 5.96
C LYS A 93 -15.57 3.96 4.69
N MET A 94 -15.97 3.42 3.55
CA MET A 94 -15.70 4.01 2.23
C MET A 94 -17.02 4.18 1.49
N TRP A 95 -17.23 5.36 0.93
CA TRP A 95 -18.51 5.73 0.32
C TRP A 95 -18.51 5.51 -1.19
N GLY A 96 -19.63 5.00 -1.69
CA GLY A 96 -19.99 4.93 -3.10
C GLY A 96 -21.05 5.97 -3.43
N SER A 97 -21.58 5.91 -4.65
CA SER A 97 -22.55 6.89 -5.14
C SER A 97 -23.80 6.97 -4.27
N ARG A 98 -24.52 8.09 -4.40
CA ARG A 98 -25.89 8.18 -3.90
C ARG A 98 -26.75 7.10 -4.57
N THR A 99 -27.52 6.38 -3.78
CA THR A 99 -28.57 5.46 -4.23
C THR A 99 -29.80 6.27 -4.65
N LEU A 100 -30.76 5.62 -5.32
CA LEU A 100 -31.97 6.26 -5.86
C LEU A 100 -32.84 6.95 -4.80
N ASP A 101 -32.66 6.62 -3.52
CA ASP A 101 -33.32 7.18 -2.34
C ASP A 101 -32.49 8.28 -1.63
N ASN A 102 -31.46 8.83 -2.29
CA ASN A 102 -30.53 9.84 -1.77
C ASN A 102 -29.62 9.40 -0.60
N ALA A 103 -29.65 8.12 -0.19
CA ALA A 103 -28.67 7.58 0.75
C ALA A 103 -27.31 7.40 0.06
N LEU A 104 -26.19 7.52 0.79
CA LEU A 104 -24.89 7.12 0.25
C LEU A 104 -24.73 5.62 0.44
N SER A 105 -24.50 4.88 -0.65
CA SER A 105 -23.96 3.53 -0.52
C SER A 105 -22.61 3.62 0.20
N ALA A 106 -22.33 2.63 1.05
CA ALA A 106 -21.07 2.58 1.76
C ALA A 106 -20.75 1.14 2.09
N ILE A 107 -19.48 0.81 1.93
CA ILE A 107 -18.92 -0.39 2.52
C ILE A 107 -18.30 -0.02 3.85
N ASN A 108 -18.24 -1.02 4.72
CA ASN A 108 -17.48 -0.91 5.95
C ASN A 108 -16.54 -2.10 6.03
N ILE A 109 -15.24 -1.82 5.93
CA ILE A 109 -14.21 -2.86 6.07
C ILE A 109 -14.22 -3.49 7.47
N TYR A 110 -14.98 -2.93 8.42
CA TYR A 110 -15.25 -3.51 9.72
C TYR A 110 -16.39 -4.53 9.73
N GLY A 111 -17.04 -4.87 8.62
CA GLY A 111 -18.24 -5.71 8.62
C GLY A 111 -19.51 -4.94 9.04
N THR A 112 -20.66 -5.55 8.78
CA THR A 112 -21.97 -4.87 8.67
C THR A 112 -22.79 -4.73 9.97
N SER A 113 -22.21 -4.92 11.16
CA SER A 113 -22.99 -4.82 12.41
C SER A 113 -22.52 -3.69 13.33
N SER A 114 -23.43 -3.23 14.18
CA SER A 114 -23.35 -2.22 15.24
C SER A 114 -22.24 -2.43 16.29
N ASP A 115 -21.28 -3.30 16.00
CA ASP A 115 -20.36 -3.95 16.93
C ASP A 115 -18.92 -3.61 16.50
N TRP A 116 -18.61 -2.32 16.60
CA TRP A 116 -17.35 -1.70 16.23
C TRP A 116 -16.14 -2.17 17.08
N GLU A 117 -16.38 -2.79 18.25
CA GLU A 117 -15.35 -3.40 19.11
C GLU A 117 -15.22 -4.92 18.95
N THR A 118 -16.26 -5.60 18.47
CA THR A 118 -16.38 -7.07 18.48
C THR A 118 -16.40 -7.68 17.09
N SER A 119 -16.47 -6.88 16.02
CA SER A 119 -16.17 -7.34 14.67
C SER A 119 -14.70 -7.71 14.55
N THR A 120 -14.41 -8.92 15.01
CA THR A 120 -13.37 -9.75 14.48
C THR A 120 -13.70 -9.94 12.99
N VAL A 121 -13.14 -9.10 12.13
CA VAL A 121 -12.84 -9.61 10.79
C VAL A 121 -11.80 -10.69 11.03
N THR A 122 -12.29 -11.91 11.21
CA THR A 122 -11.54 -13.15 11.45
C THR A 122 -10.79 -13.60 10.22
N LYS A 123 -10.70 -12.75 9.21
CA LYS A 123 -10.62 -13.23 7.85
C LYS A 123 -9.24 -12.87 7.29
N SER A 124 -8.34 -13.86 7.31
CA SER A 124 -7.10 -13.92 6.54
C SER A 124 -7.44 -14.08 5.04
N ASP A 125 -8.24 -13.16 4.50
CA ASP A 125 -9.23 -13.51 3.48
C ASP A 125 -9.04 -12.94 2.11
N TRP A 126 -8.04 -12.10 1.97
CA TRP A 126 -7.55 -11.82 0.64
C TRP A 126 -6.70 -13.00 0.21
N ASP A 127 -7.40 -14.09 -0.09
CA ASP A 127 -6.91 -15.38 -0.49
C ASP A 127 -7.44 -15.68 -1.89
N GLY A 128 -6.61 -15.42 -2.90
CA GLY A 128 -6.98 -15.50 -4.30
C GLY A 128 -5.84 -15.07 -5.22
N ASP A 129 -6.18 -14.42 -6.31
CA ASP A 129 -5.20 -13.89 -7.27
C ASP A 129 -4.69 -12.50 -6.88
N LEU A 130 -5.30 -11.85 -5.89
CA LEU A 130 -4.92 -10.51 -5.42
C LEU A 130 -3.50 -10.43 -4.86
N GLU A 131 -2.69 -9.52 -5.41
CA GLU A 131 -1.31 -9.31 -4.99
C GLU A 131 -1.01 -7.87 -4.57
N PHE A 132 -1.63 -6.89 -5.23
CA PHE A 132 -1.35 -5.46 -5.03
C PHE A 132 -2.64 -4.69 -4.83
N VAL A 133 -2.71 -3.94 -3.73
CA VAL A 133 -3.90 -3.15 -3.38
C VAL A 133 -3.50 -1.70 -3.18
N PHE A 134 -4.23 -0.80 -3.83
CA PHE A 134 -4.10 0.64 -3.71
C PHE A 134 -5.42 1.20 -3.20
N ILE A 135 -5.38 1.94 -2.10
CA ILE A 135 -6.58 2.52 -1.49
C ILE A 135 -6.38 4.03 -1.39
N ALA A 136 -6.85 4.73 -2.42
CA ALA A 136 -6.88 6.18 -2.50
C ALA A 136 -8.12 6.71 -1.75
N ALA A 137 -8.14 6.50 -0.43
CA ALA A 137 -9.19 6.98 0.46
C ALA A 137 -8.61 7.35 1.83
N CYS A 138 -9.23 8.33 2.49
CA CYS A 138 -8.75 8.85 3.77
C CYS A 138 -8.78 7.78 4.86
N PHE A 139 -7.77 7.81 5.74
CA PHE A 139 -7.64 7.02 6.96
C PHE A 139 -7.60 5.50 6.78
N GLN A 140 -7.52 4.96 5.56
CA GLN A 140 -7.65 3.50 5.36
C GLN A 140 -6.50 2.68 5.94
N LEU A 141 -5.33 3.25 6.18
CA LEU A 141 -4.31 2.62 7.00
C LEU A 141 -4.10 3.35 8.33
N ASP A 142 -5.12 3.99 8.89
CA ASP A 142 -5.08 4.58 10.22
C ASP A 142 -4.76 3.51 11.30
N SER A 143 -4.17 3.95 12.41
CA SER A 143 -3.77 3.07 13.51
C SER A 143 -4.91 2.20 14.06
N ASN A 144 -6.16 2.68 14.00
CA ASN A 144 -7.34 1.96 14.46
C ASN A 144 -7.71 0.77 13.54
N ILE A 145 -7.31 0.79 12.26
CA ILE A 145 -7.79 -0.18 11.26
C ILE A 145 -6.71 -0.93 10.51
N ARG A 146 -5.48 -0.43 10.52
CA ARG A 146 -4.35 -1.01 9.80
C ARG A 146 -4.11 -2.49 10.11
N TYR A 147 -4.36 -2.93 11.34
CA TYR A 147 -4.20 -4.34 11.71
C TYR A 147 -5.15 -5.26 10.93
N LYS A 148 -6.33 -4.77 10.51
CA LYS A 148 -7.29 -5.55 9.70
C LYS A 148 -6.74 -5.79 8.30
N TYR A 149 -6.17 -4.76 7.67
CA TYR A 149 -5.45 -4.89 6.40
C TYR A 149 -4.25 -5.83 6.51
N ALA A 150 -3.45 -5.67 7.56
CA ALA A 150 -2.30 -6.54 7.82
C ALA A 150 -2.71 -8.02 7.96
N ARG A 151 -3.84 -8.30 8.63
CA ARG A 151 -4.41 -9.65 8.69
C ARG A 151 -4.89 -10.16 7.34
N GLY A 152 -5.55 -9.33 6.54
CA GLY A 152 -5.99 -9.68 5.19
C GLY A 152 -4.84 -10.16 4.29
N MET A 153 -3.63 -9.62 4.48
CA MET A 153 -2.43 -10.04 3.74
C MET A 153 -1.92 -11.45 4.06
N LEU A 154 -2.47 -12.12 5.07
CA LEU A 154 -1.96 -13.41 5.59
C LEU A 154 -2.69 -14.65 5.03
N GLY A 155 -3.54 -14.51 4.00
CA GLY A 155 -4.19 -15.65 3.32
C GLY A 155 -3.22 -16.69 2.76
N THR A 156 -3.71 -17.80 2.21
CA THR A 156 -2.81 -18.83 1.63
C THR A 156 -2.10 -18.32 0.38
N ASN A 157 -2.77 -17.50 -0.41
CA ASN A 157 -2.24 -16.68 -1.49
C ASN A 157 -2.08 -15.22 -1.05
N ARG A 158 -0.95 -14.94 -0.42
CA ARG A 158 -0.70 -13.68 0.29
C ARG A 158 -0.64 -12.46 -0.63
N VAL A 159 -1.42 -11.43 -0.30
CA VAL A 159 -1.26 -10.08 -0.81
C VAL A 159 0.12 -9.55 -0.44
N ARG A 160 0.85 -9.04 -1.43
CA ARG A 160 2.26 -8.66 -1.30
C ARG A 160 2.42 -7.25 -0.74
N VAL A 161 1.62 -6.32 -1.26
CA VAL A 161 1.71 -4.89 -0.94
C VAL A 161 0.32 -4.27 -0.87
N ILE A 162 0.08 -3.50 0.19
CA ILE A 162 -1.06 -2.58 0.31
C ILE A 162 -0.51 -1.16 0.42
N SER A 163 -0.93 -0.26 -0.46
CA SER A 163 -0.55 1.16 -0.49
C SER A 163 -1.77 2.03 -0.28
N ALA A 164 -1.76 2.91 0.72
CA ALA A 164 -2.90 3.78 1.02
C ALA A 164 -2.49 5.03 1.81
N TYR A 165 -3.47 5.69 2.42
CA TYR A 165 -3.31 6.81 3.34
C TYR A 165 -3.69 6.41 4.77
N HIS A 166 -2.90 6.81 5.76
CA HIS A 166 -3.20 6.60 7.19
C HIS A 166 -4.00 7.75 7.81
N ASP A 167 -4.16 8.86 7.11
CA ASP A 167 -4.93 10.04 7.52
C ASP A 167 -5.59 10.64 6.25
N ILE A 168 -5.92 11.93 6.24
CA ILE A 168 -6.48 12.65 5.09
C ILE A 168 -5.59 12.42 3.85
N SER A 169 -6.20 12.03 2.72
CA SER A 169 -5.50 11.87 1.44
C SER A 169 -5.06 13.25 0.89
N PRO A 170 -4.14 13.31 -0.10
CA PRO A 170 -3.83 14.54 -0.83
C PRO A 170 -5.06 15.31 -1.32
N GLY A 171 -6.15 14.58 -1.60
CA GLY A 171 -7.41 15.11 -2.10
C GLY A 171 -7.46 15.03 -3.63
N SER A 172 -8.67 15.16 -4.18
CA SER A 172 -8.98 14.88 -5.58
C SER A 172 -8.01 15.49 -6.61
N THR A 173 -7.68 16.77 -6.46
CA THR A 173 -6.75 17.51 -7.35
C THR A 173 -5.30 17.00 -7.32
N TYR A 174 -4.93 16.19 -6.33
CA TYR A 174 -3.57 15.74 -6.09
C TYR A 174 -3.43 14.22 -6.06
N ASP A 175 -4.49 13.48 -5.79
CA ASP A 175 -4.49 12.02 -5.86
C ASP A 175 -4.08 11.57 -7.28
N TYR A 176 -4.58 12.23 -8.34
CA TYR A 176 -4.16 11.90 -9.71
C TYR A 176 -2.68 12.21 -9.95
N LYS A 177 -2.17 13.31 -9.39
CA LYS A 177 -0.76 13.69 -9.53
C LYS A 177 0.15 12.67 -8.85
N VAL A 178 -0.25 12.19 -7.67
CA VAL A 178 0.43 11.08 -6.99
C VAL A 178 0.43 9.84 -7.88
N THR A 179 -0.69 9.48 -8.53
CA THR A 179 -0.69 8.34 -9.46
C THR A 179 0.23 8.53 -10.67
N GLN A 180 0.29 9.72 -11.27
CA GLN A 180 1.24 10.02 -12.37
C GLN A 180 2.69 9.92 -11.91
N LYS A 181 2.99 10.38 -10.69
CA LYS A 181 4.34 10.28 -10.15
C LYS A 181 4.69 8.86 -9.72
N PHE A 182 3.71 8.08 -9.26
CA PHE A 182 3.86 6.65 -9.03
C PHE A 182 4.24 5.92 -10.32
N GLU A 183 3.54 6.18 -11.42
CA GLU A 183 3.85 5.65 -12.75
C GLU A 183 5.30 5.95 -13.15
N TYR A 184 5.71 7.21 -13.04
CA TYR A 184 7.10 7.63 -13.33
C TYR A 184 8.13 6.77 -12.58
N TYR A 185 7.93 6.52 -11.29
CA TYR A 185 8.87 5.69 -10.51
C TYR A 185 8.73 4.20 -10.84
N ALA A 186 7.51 3.69 -11.06
CA ALA A 186 7.27 2.29 -11.39
C ALA A 186 7.90 1.91 -12.75
N ASP A 187 7.84 2.81 -13.74
CA ASP A 187 8.45 2.62 -15.07
C ASP A 187 9.97 2.56 -15.02
N GLN A 188 10.58 3.13 -13.99
CA GLN A 188 12.00 3.00 -13.68
C GLN A 188 12.34 1.68 -12.99
N SER A 189 11.45 0.68 -13.07
CA SER A 189 11.65 -0.63 -12.45
C SER A 189 11.77 -0.57 -10.92
N ASN A 190 11.09 0.38 -10.28
CA ASN A 190 11.03 0.44 -8.81
C ASN A 190 9.89 -0.44 -8.27
N SER A 191 10.04 -0.87 -7.01
CA SER A 191 8.99 -1.60 -6.28
C SER A 191 7.75 -0.74 -6.05
N VAL A 192 6.58 -1.37 -5.88
CA VAL A 192 5.32 -0.66 -5.55
C VAL A 192 5.49 0.20 -4.30
N LYS A 193 6.11 -0.36 -3.26
CA LYS A 193 6.44 0.36 -2.02
C LYS A 193 7.23 1.63 -2.31
N TYR A 194 8.34 1.51 -3.04
CA TYR A 194 9.19 2.65 -3.35
C TYR A 194 8.43 3.70 -4.16
N SER A 195 7.73 3.29 -5.23
CA SER A 195 7.02 4.21 -6.11
C SER A 195 5.92 4.97 -5.39
N TRP A 196 5.15 4.32 -4.50
CA TRP A 196 4.10 4.99 -3.73
C TRP A 196 4.67 5.99 -2.73
N ILE A 197 5.69 5.58 -1.97
CA ILE A 197 6.35 6.44 -0.97
C ILE A 197 6.95 7.68 -1.66
N ASN A 198 7.73 7.49 -2.72
CA ASN A 198 8.44 8.59 -3.37
C ASN A 198 7.50 9.51 -4.16
N ALA A 199 6.41 8.98 -4.73
CA ALA A 199 5.38 9.80 -5.36
C ALA A 199 4.73 10.76 -4.36
N ASN A 200 4.38 10.24 -3.17
CA ASN A 200 3.80 11.04 -2.11
C ASN A 200 4.80 12.03 -1.50
N GLU A 201 6.02 11.60 -1.19
CA GLU A 201 7.09 12.50 -0.70
C GLU A 201 7.42 13.63 -1.69
N TYR A 202 7.40 13.35 -3.00
CA TYR A 202 7.62 14.38 -4.02
C TYR A 202 6.61 15.53 -3.94
N TYR A 203 5.34 15.23 -3.67
CA TYR A 203 4.31 16.25 -3.50
C TYR A 203 4.29 16.84 -2.08
N ALA A 204 4.57 16.03 -1.05
CA ALA A 204 4.71 16.54 0.31
C ALA A 204 5.81 17.62 0.40
N ASN A 205 6.94 17.41 -0.27
CA ASN A 205 8.05 18.36 -0.34
C ASN A 205 7.75 19.62 -1.20
N GLN A 206 6.65 19.61 -1.95
CA GLN A 206 6.12 20.79 -2.66
C GLN A 206 5.02 21.52 -1.87
N GLY A 207 4.80 21.14 -0.61
CA GLY A 207 3.83 21.79 0.28
C GLY A 207 2.46 21.12 0.31
N TYR A 208 2.26 19.99 -0.36
CA TYR A 208 0.97 19.27 -0.34
C TYR A 208 0.85 18.40 0.90
N THR A 209 0.23 18.96 1.94
CA THR A 209 0.24 18.37 3.28
C THR A 209 -0.45 17.02 3.37
N GLY A 210 -1.51 16.74 2.60
CA GLY A 210 -2.17 15.43 2.59
C GLY A 210 -1.29 14.30 2.02
N ALA A 211 -0.34 14.62 1.13
CA ALA A 211 0.58 13.64 0.58
C ALA A 211 1.59 13.10 1.61
N LYS A 212 1.79 13.75 2.77
CA LYS A 212 2.65 13.22 3.84
C LYS A 212 2.05 12.01 4.56
N ASN A 213 0.74 11.77 4.37
CA ASN A 213 -0.05 10.82 5.14
C ASN A 213 -0.08 9.40 4.53
N TYR A 214 0.92 9.05 3.73
CA TYR A 214 0.98 7.74 3.07
C TYR A 214 1.38 6.64 4.05
N CYS A 215 0.85 5.44 3.82
CA CYS A 215 1.31 4.23 4.47
C CYS A 215 1.38 3.08 3.45
N VAL A 216 2.37 2.22 3.62
CA VAL A 216 2.52 0.99 2.83
C VAL A 216 2.70 -0.19 3.78
N LEU A 217 1.94 -1.26 3.57
CA LEU A 217 2.15 -2.55 4.20
C LEU A 217 2.82 -3.52 3.23
N THR A 218 3.84 -4.24 3.69
CA THR A 218 4.46 -5.34 2.94
C THR A 218 4.77 -6.51 3.86
N HIS A 219 4.92 -7.71 3.33
CA HIS A 219 5.65 -8.76 4.06
C HIS A 219 7.12 -8.39 4.20
N SER A 220 7.77 -8.88 5.25
CA SER A 220 9.22 -8.74 5.44
C SER A 220 10.03 -9.53 4.41
N GLY A 221 11.35 -9.31 4.38
CA GLY A 221 12.24 -9.94 3.40
C GLY A 221 12.08 -9.35 2.00
N ASN A 222 12.31 -10.17 0.96
CA ASN A 222 12.37 -9.68 -0.42
C ASN A 222 11.02 -9.23 -1.01
N VAL A 223 9.90 -9.67 -0.44
CA VAL A 223 8.56 -9.33 -0.92
C VAL A 223 8.30 -7.81 -0.88
N GLN A 224 8.94 -7.08 0.03
CA GLN A 224 8.85 -5.62 0.08
C GLN A 224 9.35 -4.90 -1.19
N TYR A 225 10.10 -5.59 -2.04
CA TYR A 225 10.61 -5.10 -3.31
C TYR A 225 9.75 -5.55 -4.51
N SER A 226 8.55 -6.10 -4.26
CA SER A 226 7.63 -6.56 -5.30
C SER A 226 7.23 -5.45 -6.26
N ARG A 227 7.07 -5.85 -7.52
CA ARG A 227 6.68 -5.01 -8.65
C ARG A 227 5.44 -5.61 -9.28
N MET A 228 4.56 -4.76 -9.78
CA MET A 228 3.41 -5.24 -10.55
C MET A 228 3.89 -5.88 -11.87
N PRO A 229 3.28 -6.99 -12.32
CA PRO A 229 3.53 -7.53 -13.66
C PRO A 229 3.46 -6.46 -14.75
N GLY A 230 4.30 -6.55 -15.78
CA GLY A 230 4.34 -5.59 -16.89
C GLY A 230 5.20 -4.33 -16.64
N PHE A 231 5.65 -4.10 -15.40
CA PHE A 231 6.69 -3.13 -15.10
C PHE A 231 8.07 -3.81 -15.15
N GLY A 232 9.12 -3.03 -15.46
CA GLY A 232 10.47 -3.56 -15.59
C GLY A 232 11.07 -4.05 -14.26
N GLY A 233 12.12 -4.88 -14.34
CA GLY A 233 12.84 -5.42 -13.18
C GLY A 233 12.39 -6.82 -12.74
N LEU A 234 13.12 -7.38 -11.77
CA LEU A 234 12.83 -8.72 -11.24
C LEU A 234 11.53 -8.73 -10.43
N GLN A 235 10.68 -9.72 -10.68
CA GLN A 235 9.53 -10.04 -9.83
C GLN A 235 9.98 -10.97 -8.71
N TYR A 236 9.46 -10.73 -7.51
CA TYR A 236 9.67 -11.62 -6.37
C TYR A 236 8.50 -12.58 -6.26
N PRO A 237 8.67 -13.79 -5.70
CA PRO A 237 7.54 -14.68 -5.44
C PRO A 237 6.64 -14.10 -4.34
N ARG A 238 5.39 -14.59 -4.30
CA ARG A 238 4.53 -14.41 -3.12
C ARG A 238 5.26 -14.93 -1.87
N PRO A 239 5.04 -14.32 -0.70
CA PRO A 239 5.55 -14.89 0.54
C PRO A 239 4.93 -16.28 0.74
N GLY A 240 5.75 -17.27 1.08
CA GLY A 240 5.25 -18.59 1.48
C GLY A 240 4.48 -18.52 2.80
N THR A 241 3.82 -19.61 3.19
CA THR A 241 2.99 -19.70 4.41
C THR A 241 3.75 -19.55 5.74
N GLY A 242 5.08 -19.35 5.69
CA GLY A 242 5.94 -19.08 6.86
C GLY A 242 5.75 -17.70 7.50
N THR A 243 6.45 -17.48 8.62
CA THR A 243 6.35 -16.34 9.55
C THR A 243 6.88 -15.00 9.00
N ALA A 244 6.53 -14.64 7.77
CA ALA A 244 6.80 -13.30 7.26
C ALA A 244 5.93 -12.31 8.03
N GLU A 245 6.59 -11.49 8.84
CA GLU A 245 5.99 -10.37 9.54
C GLU A 245 5.48 -9.32 8.54
N ILE A 246 4.39 -8.64 8.86
CA ILE A 246 3.94 -7.48 8.11
C ILE A 246 4.70 -6.25 8.61
N LEU A 247 5.37 -5.56 7.71
CA LEU A 247 6.02 -4.28 7.96
C LEU A 247 5.12 -3.15 7.50
N ARG A 248 5.05 -2.07 8.29
CA ARG A 248 4.48 -0.79 7.87
C ARG A 248 5.58 0.22 7.55
N PHE A 249 5.39 0.96 6.48
CA PHE A 249 6.24 2.06 6.06
C PHE A 249 5.39 3.33 5.96
N SER A 250 5.86 4.41 6.56
CA SER A 250 5.25 5.74 6.49
C SER A 250 6.36 6.79 6.58
N ARG A 251 6.01 8.07 6.49
CA ARG A 251 7.00 9.15 6.61
C ARG A 251 7.81 9.09 7.90
N VAL A 252 7.16 8.72 9.00
CA VAL A 252 7.78 8.59 10.32
C VAL A 252 8.43 7.22 10.54
N ASN A 253 8.16 6.25 9.68
CA ASN A 253 8.73 4.90 9.71
C ASN A 253 9.35 4.53 8.34
N PRO A 254 10.34 5.29 7.83
CA PRO A 254 10.86 5.09 6.47
C PRO A 254 11.61 3.76 6.30
N GLY A 255 12.22 3.25 7.39
CA GLY A 255 12.92 1.96 7.41
C GLY A 255 12.01 0.74 7.56
N GLY A 256 10.71 0.95 7.77
CA GLY A 256 9.76 -0.11 8.09
C GLY A 256 9.77 -0.46 9.58
N THR A 257 8.59 -0.80 10.11
CA THR A 257 8.45 -1.31 11.47
C THR A 257 7.37 -2.39 11.52
N PRO A 258 7.48 -3.40 12.40
CA PRO A 258 6.45 -4.39 12.66
C PRO A 258 5.04 -3.81 12.79
N GLN A 259 4.10 -4.34 12.01
CA GLN A 259 2.68 -4.04 12.14
C GLN A 259 1.96 -5.09 13.00
N PRO A 260 1.42 -4.71 14.17
CA PRO A 260 0.58 -5.59 14.94
C PRO A 260 -0.61 -6.11 14.13
N LEU A 261 -0.91 -7.41 14.31
CA LEU A 261 -2.04 -8.10 13.68
C LEU A 261 -3.32 -8.01 14.53
N THR A 262 -3.22 -7.45 15.73
CA THR A 262 -4.35 -7.21 16.63
C THR A 262 -4.48 -5.72 16.89
N SER A 263 -5.68 -5.26 17.22
CA SER A 263 -5.90 -3.90 17.69
C SER A 263 -5.01 -3.63 18.91
N SER A 264 -4.08 -2.70 18.80
CA SER A 264 -3.43 -2.13 19.96
C SER A 264 -4.22 -0.91 20.40
N LYS A 265 -4.84 -0.96 21.59
CA LYS A 265 -5.53 0.21 22.20
C LYS A 265 -4.63 1.45 22.38
N ASN A 266 -3.33 1.36 22.08
CA ASN A 266 -2.30 2.37 22.36
C ASN A 266 -1.40 2.73 21.15
N SER A 267 -1.73 2.37 19.90
CA SER A 267 -0.85 2.71 18.75
C SER A 267 -1.03 4.13 18.20
N ASN A 268 -1.07 5.13 19.08
CA ASN A 268 -1.05 6.55 18.70
C ASN A 268 0.34 7.01 18.19
N ILE A 269 1.24 6.10 17.78
CA ILE A 269 2.60 6.50 17.39
C ILE A 269 2.59 7.39 16.13
N GLU A 270 1.64 7.19 15.22
CA GLU A 270 1.52 8.05 14.05
C GLU A 270 0.81 9.38 14.35
N ASP A 271 -0.14 9.39 15.29
CA ASP A 271 -0.78 10.63 15.77
C ASP A 271 0.17 11.47 16.65
N ASN A 272 1.06 10.82 17.39
CA ASN A 272 2.00 11.47 18.31
C ASN A 272 3.29 11.94 17.64
N ALA A 273 3.72 11.34 16.52
CA ALA A 273 4.90 11.84 15.80
C ALA A 273 4.65 13.23 15.15
N GLY A 274 3.39 13.53 14.77
CA GLY A 274 2.96 14.87 14.38
C GLY A 274 2.90 15.87 15.54
N LEU A 275 2.80 15.40 16.79
CA LEU A 275 2.88 16.21 18.00
C LEU A 275 4.32 16.41 18.49
N ILE A 276 5.19 15.40 18.35
CA ILE A 276 6.61 15.49 18.74
C ILE A 276 7.36 16.49 17.84
N LEU A 277 7.08 16.50 16.52
CA LEU A 277 7.66 17.51 15.62
C LEU A 277 7.12 18.94 15.86
N ASN A 278 5.97 19.10 16.51
CA ASN A 278 5.42 20.40 16.90
C ASN A 278 5.84 20.87 18.30
N CYS A 279 6.44 19.99 19.10
CA CYS A 279 7.03 20.36 20.41
C CYS A 279 8.46 20.88 20.29
N GLU A 280 9.20 20.55 19.22
CA GLU A 280 10.59 21.00 19.02
C GLU A 280 10.73 22.37 18.30
N LEU A 281 9.62 23.05 17.96
CA LEU A 281 9.63 24.38 17.29
C LEU A 281 8.92 25.50 18.06
N LYS A 282 8.70 25.35 19.36
CA LYS A 282 8.32 26.48 20.24
C LYS A 282 9.31 26.64 21.39
N ILE A 283 10.56 26.92 21.05
CA ILE A 283 11.37 27.76 21.93
C ILE A 283 10.85 29.20 21.70
N PRO A 284 10.30 29.88 22.71
CA PRO A 284 9.93 31.28 22.55
C PRO A 284 11.20 32.09 22.26
N GLU A 285 11.25 32.76 21.11
CA GLU A 285 12.23 33.82 20.84
C GLU A 285 11.95 35.04 21.73
N THR A 286 12.09 34.91 23.05
CA THR A 286 12.29 36.05 23.95
C THR A 286 12.88 35.53 25.27
N ILE A 287 14.20 35.62 25.39
CA ILE A 287 14.85 35.66 26.70
C ILE A 287 14.55 37.06 27.27
N PRO A 288 13.97 37.20 28.48
CA PRO A 288 13.82 38.51 29.10
C PRO A 288 15.20 39.10 29.38
N ASN A 289 15.45 40.32 28.91
CA ASN A 289 16.64 41.08 29.28
C ASN A 289 16.76 41.15 30.81
N PRO A 290 17.93 40.86 31.40
CA PRO A 290 18.16 41.13 32.81
C PRO A 290 18.13 42.64 33.02
N ILE A 291 17.16 43.11 33.79
CA ILE A 291 17.17 44.46 34.37
C ILE A 291 18.35 44.51 35.33
N ILE A 292 19.40 45.24 34.96
CA ILE A 292 20.48 45.63 35.86
C ILE A 292 19.97 46.86 36.61
N HIS A 293 19.59 46.68 37.88
CA HIS A 293 19.44 47.81 38.80
C HIS A 293 20.81 48.23 39.29
N ILE A 294 21.14 49.51 39.06
CA ILE A 294 22.14 50.28 39.80
C ILE A 294 21.54 50.61 41.17
#